data_AF-A0A8T1RZ27-F1
#
_entry.id   AF-A0A8T1RZ27-F1
#
_cell.length_a   1.000
_cell.length_b   1.000
_cell.length_c   1.000
_cell.angle_alpha   90.00
_cell.angle_beta   90.00
_cell.angle_gamma   90.00
#
_symmetry.space_group_name_H-M   'P 1'
#
loop_
_entity.id
_entity.type
_entity.pdbx_description
1 polymer ?
#
loop_
_entity_poly.entity_id
_entity_poly.type
_entity_poly.pdbx_seq_one_letter_code
_entity_poly.pdbx_strand_id
1 'polypeptide(L)'
;MVCPGRAHVRWAGGGVSSPMAGLPRLVLLLSGKRKSGKDFVAEEIQSRLGPDVCAILQLSGPLKEQYAKEHGLDFRRLLDTSDYKETYRQDMIRWGEEKRNTDPGFFCRIVVEGVTQPVW
;
A
#
# COMPACT_ATOMS: atom_id res chain seq x y z
N MET A 1 8.95 -9.70 29.74
CA MET A 1 9.06 -9.98 28.30
C MET A 1 9.20 -8.65 27.59
N VAL A 2 10.45 -8.19 27.44
CA VAL A 2 10.81 -6.87 26.92
C VAL A 2 11.24 -7.06 25.47
N CYS A 3 10.62 -6.36 24.53
CA CYS A 3 11.08 -6.30 23.14
C CYS A 3 11.93 -5.03 22.96
N PRO A 4 13.26 -5.12 22.76
CA PRO A 4 14.05 -4.00 22.29
C PRO A 4 14.29 -4.18 20.79
N GLY A 5 13.65 -3.34 19.97
CA GLY A 5 13.83 -3.31 18.52
C GLY A 5 13.94 -1.88 18.03
N ARG A 6 15.08 -1.25 18.28
CA ARG A 6 15.42 0.12 17.90
C ARG A 6 15.53 0.18 16.37
N ALA A 7 14.57 0.82 15.69
CA ALA A 7 14.65 1.08 14.26
C ALA A 7 15.81 2.05 13.98
N HIS A 8 16.81 1.56 13.25
CA HIS A 8 17.99 2.32 12.83
C HIS A 8 17.66 2.98 11.48
N VAL A 9 17.29 4.26 11.50
CA VAL A 9 17.12 5.05 10.26
C VAL A 9 18.52 5.48 9.80
N ARG A 10 19.03 4.85 8.73
CA ARG A 10 20.19 5.37 7.99
C ARG A 10 19.68 6.33 6.93
N TRP A 11 20.08 7.59 7.05
CA TRP A 11 19.94 8.61 6.01
C TRP A 11 21.23 8.62 5.19
N ALA A 12 21.16 8.23 3.92
CA ALA A 12 22.25 8.42 2.97
C ALA A 12 21.87 9.58 2.05
N GLY A 13 22.38 10.77 2.35
CA GLY A 13 22.29 11.93 1.46
C GLY A 13 23.45 11.91 0.47
N GLY A 14 23.16 12.24 -0.80
CA GLY A 14 24.18 12.61 -1.77
C GLY A 14 23.71 12.53 -3.23
N GLY A 15 23.62 13.69 -3.90
CA GLY A 15 23.63 13.78 -5.36
C GLY A 15 22.43 14.49 -5.98
N VAL A 16 22.62 15.73 -6.42
CA VAL A 16 21.69 16.50 -7.26
C VAL A 16 21.69 15.92 -8.68
N SER A 17 20.52 15.58 -9.21
CA SER A 17 20.25 15.58 -10.65
C SER A 17 18.74 15.74 -10.90
N SER A 18 18.41 16.44 -11.99
CA SER A 18 17.09 16.94 -12.44
C SER A 18 15.91 15.95 -12.30
N PRO A 19 14.64 16.43 -12.26
CA PRO A 19 13.49 15.58 -11.97
C PRO A 19 13.23 14.60 -13.10
N MET A 20 13.57 13.32 -12.89
CA MET A 20 12.93 12.23 -13.61
C MET A 20 11.47 12.21 -13.18
N ALA A 21 10.59 12.74 -14.03
CA ALA A 21 9.15 12.56 -13.86
C ALA A 21 8.89 11.05 -13.75
N GLY A 22 8.52 10.58 -12.55
CA GLY A 22 8.17 9.18 -12.29
C GLY A 22 8.86 8.50 -11.11
N LEU A 23 9.82 9.12 -10.42
CA LEU A 23 10.41 8.55 -9.20
C LEU A 23 10.07 9.38 -7.95
N PRO A 24 9.67 8.74 -6.84
CA PRO A 24 9.35 9.45 -5.62
C PRO A 24 10.61 10.03 -5.00
N ARG A 25 10.48 11.21 -4.41
CA ARG A 25 11.52 11.81 -3.57
C ARG A 25 11.54 11.19 -2.18
N LEU A 26 10.40 10.67 -1.71
CA LEU A 26 10.25 10.05 -0.40
C LEU A 26 9.14 8.98 -0.44
N VAL A 27 9.40 7.85 0.21
CA VAL A 27 8.41 6.79 0.42
C VAL A 27 8.27 6.53 1.92
N LEU A 28 7.07 6.70 2.47
CA LEU A 28 6.74 6.51 3.87
C LEU A 28 5.99 5.19 4.07
N LEU A 29 6.70 4.16 4.54
CA LEU A 29 6.10 2.86 4.82
C LEU A 29 5.44 2.85 6.21
N LEU A 30 4.11 2.97 6.23
CA LEU A 30 3.32 2.87 7.45
C LEU A 30 2.88 1.42 7.69
N SER A 31 3.27 0.87 8.83
CA SER A 31 2.89 -0.49 9.27
C SER A 31 2.41 -0.47 10.71
N GLY A 32 1.39 -1.27 11.02
CA GLY A 32 0.79 -1.33 12.35
C GLY A 32 -0.40 -2.29 12.46
N LYS A 33 -0.77 -2.62 13.69
CA LYS A 33 -1.94 -3.47 13.98
C LYS A 33 -3.25 -2.72 13.71
N ARG A 34 -4.38 -3.45 13.71
CA ARG A 34 -5.72 -2.84 13.60
C ARG A 34 -5.93 -1.82 14.73
N LYS A 35 -6.55 -0.69 14.39
CA LYS A 35 -6.84 0.43 15.31
C LYS A 35 -5.61 1.15 15.90
N SER A 36 -4.42 0.98 15.31
CA SER A 36 -3.21 1.73 15.69
C SER A 36 -3.10 3.13 15.05
N GLY A 37 -4.10 3.57 14.28
CA GLY A 37 -4.14 4.93 13.74
C GLY A 37 -3.31 5.19 12.48
N LYS A 38 -2.77 4.16 11.82
CA LYS A 38 -1.97 4.33 10.59
C LYS A 38 -2.70 5.09 9.48
N ASP A 39 -4.00 4.86 9.32
CA ASP A 39 -4.81 5.49 8.28
C ASP A 39 -5.00 6.98 8.59
N PHE A 40 -5.27 7.29 9.87
CA PHE A 40 -5.34 8.67 10.35
C PHE A 40 -4.02 9.44 10.12
N VAL A 41 -2.87 8.82 10.40
CA VAL A 41 -1.56 9.45 10.16
C VAL A 41 -1.31 9.67 8.66
N ALA A 42 -1.66 8.70 7.81
CA ALA A 42 -1.52 8.84 6.36
C ALA A 42 -2.37 9.99 5.82
N GLU A 43 -3.64 10.06 6.23
CA GLU A 43 -4.58 11.12 5.87
C GLU A 43 -4.11 12.50 6.36
N GLU A 44 -3.60 12.59 7.59
CA GLU A 44 -3.08 13.84 8.14
C GLU A 44 -1.82 14.32 7.40
N ILE A 45 -0.92 13.41 7.03
CA ILE A 45 0.27 13.74 6.23
C ILE A 45 -0.15 14.27 4.85
N GLN A 46 -1.08 13.58 4.18
CA GLN A 46 -1.57 14.01 2.88
C GLN A 46 -2.32 15.35 2.98
N SER A 47 -3.15 15.54 4.01
CA SER A 47 -3.89 16.79 4.25
C SER A 47 -2.95 17.99 4.38
N ARG A 48 -1.79 17.81 5.04
CA ARG A 48 -0.79 18.88 5.22
C ARG A 48 0.06 19.14 3.97
N LEU A 49 0.40 18.10 3.21
CA LEU A 49 1.24 18.23 2.01
C LEU A 49 0.45 18.58 0.75
N GLY A 50 -0.84 18.24 0.72
CA GLY A 50 -1.72 18.34 -0.43
C GLY A 50 -1.69 17.07 -1.31
N PRO A 51 -2.82 16.75 -1.98
CA PRO A 51 -2.96 15.54 -2.81
C PRO A 51 -2.09 15.57 -4.08
N ASP A 52 -1.67 16.75 -4.53
CA ASP A 52 -0.77 16.92 -5.68
C ASP A 52 0.68 16.55 -5.34
N VAL A 53 1.03 16.56 -4.05
CA VAL A 53 2.39 16.31 -3.55
C VAL A 53 2.50 14.92 -2.92
N CYS A 54 1.45 14.46 -2.23
CA CYS A 54 1.45 13.21 -1.49
C CYS A 54 0.34 12.25 -1.96
N ALA A 55 0.74 11.07 -2.42
CA ALA A 55 -0.18 9.98 -2.75
C ALA A 55 -0.26 8.99 -1.59
N ILE A 56 -1.48 8.59 -1.21
CA ILE A 56 -1.68 7.49 -0.26
C ILE A 56 -1.80 6.18 -1.04
N LEU A 57 -0.85 5.28 -0.82
CA LEU A 57 -0.74 4.01 -1.53
C LEU A 57 -1.15 2.84 -0.63
N GLN A 58 -2.27 2.18 -0.93
CA GLN A 58 -2.77 1.04 -0.15
C GLN A 58 -2.64 -0.29 -0.92
N LEU A 59 -1.78 -1.20 -0.41
CA LEU A 59 -1.59 -2.55 -0.99
C LEU A 59 -2.88 -3.39 -1.03
N SER A 60 -3.85 -3.10 -0.16
CA SER A 60 -5.11 -3.83 -0.12
C SER A 60 -6.04 -3.54 -1.30
N GLY A 61 -5.82 -2.44 -2.04
CA GLY A 61 -6.59 -2.10 -3.24
C GLY A 61 -6.30 -3.09 -4.36
N PRO A 62 -5.05 -3.16 -4.86
CA PRO A 62 -4.68 -4.09 -5.93
C PRO A 62 -4.87 -5.55 -5.59
N LEU A 63 -4.75 -5.94 -4.32
CA LEU A 63 -5.10 -7.28 -3.86
C LEU A 63 -6.54 -7.66 -4.25
N LYS A 64 -7.51 -6.80 -3.92
CA LYS A 64 -8.93 -7.05 -4.17
C LYS A 64 -9.26 -7.02 -5.66
N GLU A 65 -8.65 -6.08 -6.39
CA GLU A 65 -8.88 -5.92 -7.83
C GLU A 65 -8.36 -7.13 -8.62
N GLN A 66 -7.12 -7.56 -8.35
CA GLN A 66 -6.53 -8.71 -9.02
C GLN A 66 -7.22 -10.02 -8.61
N TYR A 67 -7.59 -10.17 -7.35
CA TYR A 67 -8.35 -11.33 -6.89
C TYR A 67 -9.71 -11.41 -7.59
N ALA A 68 -10.44 -10.29 -7.69
CA ALA A 68 -11.71 -10.26 -8.41
C ALA A 68 -11.54 -10.62 -9.89
N LYS A 69 -10.48 -10.12 -10.53
CA LYS A 69 -10.18 -10.40 -11.94
C LYS A 69 -9.82 -11.86 -12.20
N GLU A 70 -8.96 -12.48 -11.39
CA GLU A 70 -8.58 -13.90 -11.56
C GLU A 70 -9.74 -14.85 -11.26
N HIS A 71 -10.60 -14.52 -10.30
CA HIS A 71 -11.71 -15.38 -9.87
C HIS A 71 -13.05 -15.05 -10.54
N GLY A 72 -13.07 -14.12 -11.50
CA GLY A 72 -14.29 -13.71 -12.21
C GLY A 72 -15.36 -13.09 -11.30
N LEU A 73 -14.94 -12.46 -10.20
CA LEU A 73 -15.82 -11.82 -9.22
C LEU A 73 -16.08 -10.37 -9.59
N ASP A 74 -17.24 -9.86 -9.21
CA ASP A 74 -17.54 -8.43 -9.34
C ASP A 74 -16.80 -7.65 -8.23
N PHE A 75 -15.80 -6.86 -8.62
CA PHE A 75 -15.03 -6.02 -7.72
C PHE A 75 -15.91 -5.11 -6.85
N ARG A 76 -17.01 -4.56 -7.40
CA ARG A 76 -17.91 -3.67 -6.66
C ARG A 76 -18.62 -4.42 -5.54
N ARG A 77 -19.03 -5.66 -5.79
CA ARG A 77 -19.62 -6.54 -4.76
C ARG A 77 -18.60 -7.01 -3.73
N LEU A 78 -17.34 -7.15 -4.12
CA LEU A 78 -16.24 -7.49 -3.20
C LEU A 78 -15.90 -6.34 -2.22
N LEU A 79 -16.21 -5.11 -2.61
CA LEU A 79 -16.06 -3.93 -1.75
C LEU A 79 -17.22 -3.79 -0.75
N ASP A 80 -18.42 -4.24 -1.15
CA ASP A 80 -19.67 -4.11 -0.38
C ASP A 80 -19.64 -4.86 0.97
N THR A 81 -20.41 -4.38 1.93
CA THR A 81 -20.59 -4.91 3.28
C THR A 81 -21.54 -6.10 3.34
N SER A 82 -21.53 -6.96 2.32
CA SER A 82 -22.35 -8.16 2.28
C SER A 82 -21.62 -9.36 2.87
N ASP A 83 -22.37 -10.36 3.37
CA ASP A 83 -21.81 -11.64 3.85
C ASP A 83 -20.92 -12.33 2.81
N TYR A 84 -21.21 -12.06 1.53
CA TYR A 84 -20.41 -12.45 0.37
C TYR A 84 -18.92 -12.09 0.51
N LYS A 85 -18.60 -10.92 1.08
CA LYS A 85 -17.23 -10.47 1.30
C LYS A 85 -16.51 -11.25 2.38
N GLU A 86 -17.20 -11.63 3.45
CA GLU A 86 -16.57 -12.38 4.54
C GLU A 86 -16.27 -13.81 4.11
N THR A 87 -17.08 -14.40 3.22
CA THR A 87 -16.84 -15.72 2.63
C THR A 87 -15.49 -15.80 1.91
N TYR A 88 -15.14 -14.78 1.12
CA TYR A 88 -13.89 -14.79 0.34
C TYR A 88 -12.70 -14.14 1.05
N ARG A 89 -12.89 -13.62 2.27
CA ARG A 89 -11.83 -12.84 2.94
C ARG A 89 -10.60 -13.69 3.27
N GLN A 90 -10.81 -14.90 3.77
CA GLN A 90 -9.70 -15.81 4.10
C GLN A 90 -8.98 -16.27 2.84
N ASP A 91 -9.73 -16.67 1.81
CA ASP A 91 -9.17 -17.13 0.53
C ASP A 91 -8.38 -16.02 -0.18
N MET A 92 -8.90 -14.78 -0.18
CA MET A 92 -8.21 -13.63 -0.75
C MET A 92 -6.90 -13.31 -0.01
N ILE A 93 -6.87 -13.44 1.32
CA ILE A 93 -5.64 -13.26 2.09
C ILE A 93 -4.62 -14.33 1.71
N ARG A 94 -5.04 -15.59 1.68
CA ARG A 94 -4.19 -16.72 1.32
C ARG A 94 -3.63 -16.58 -0.09
N TRP A 95 -4.49 -16.33 -1.07
CA TRP A 95 -4.09 -16.08 -2.45
C TRP A 95 -3.10 -14.91 -2.55
N GLY A 96 -3.35 -13.81 -1.83
CA GLY A 96 -2.45 -12.67 -1.78
C GLY A 96 -1.10 -12.95 -1.13
N GLU A 97 -1.05 -13.86 -0.15
CA GLU A 97 0.21 -14.34 0.44
C GLU A 97 0.96 -15.25 -0.52
N GLU A 98 0.28 -16.16 -1.21
CA GLU A 98 0.88 -17.03 -2.25
C GLU A 98 1.50 -16.20 -3.38
N LYS A 99 0.81 -15.15 -3.86
CA LYS A 99 1.37 -14.20 -4.85
C LYS A 99 2.57 -13.44 -4.30
N ARG A 100 2.54 -12.95 -3.06
CA ARG A 100 3.67 -12.25 -2.42
C ARG A 100 4.88 -13.15 -2.18
N ASN A 101 4.65 -14.43 -1.88
CA ASN A 101 5.72 -15.41 -1.71
C ASN A 101 6.40 -15.75 -3.03
N THR A 102 5.62 -15.77 -4.13
CA THR A 102 6.15 -16.01 -5.48
C THR A 102 6.86 -14.77 -6.02
N ASP A 103 6.26 -13.59 -5.85
CA ASP A 103 6.80 -12.30 -6.28
C ASP A 103 6.47 -11.21 -5.24
N PRO A 104 7.43 -10.86 -4.37
CA PRO A 104 7.23 -9.83 -3.35
C PRO A 104 6.86 -8.45 -3.92
N GLY A 105 7.25 -8.17 -5.17
CA GLY A 105 7.01 -6.90 -5.84
C GLY A 105 5.68 -6.82 -6.58
N PHE A 106 4.91 -7.92 -6.66
CA PHE A 106 3.70 -8.01 -7.48
C PHE A 106 2.71 -6.87 -7.22
N PHE A 107 2.27 -6.70 -5.97
CA PHE A 107 1.32 -5.65 -5.61
C PHE A 107 1.95 -4.26 -5.58
N CYS A 108 3.24 -4.16 -5.25
CA CYS A 108 3.95 -2.88 -5.22
C CYS A 108 3.97 -2.24 -6.61
N ARG A 109 4.24 -3.01 -7.67
CA ARG A 109 4.27 -2.51 -9.05
C ARG A 109 2.90 -1.99 -9.51
N ILE A 110 1.82 -2.67 -9.11
CA ILE A 110 0.45 -2.26 -9.46
C ILE A 110 0.06 -0.99 -8.69
N VAL A 111 0.40 -0.90 -7.41
CA VAL A 111 0.07 0.27 -6.57
C VAL A 111 0.78 1.54 -7.05
N VAL A 112 2.01 1.44 -7.54
CA VAL A 112 2.79 2.61 -7.99
C VAL A 112 2.49 2.98 -9.45
N GLU A 113 1.75 2.15 -10.18
CA GLU A 113 1.42 2.39 -11.58
C GLU A 113 0.56 3.65 -11.71
N GLY A 114 1.03 4.63 -12.50
CA GLY A 114 0.34 5.90 -12.71
C GLY A 114 0.49 6.94 -11.59
N VAL A 115 1.25 6.65 -10.54
CA VAL A 115 1.53 7.61 -9.45
C VAL A 115 2.63 8.57 -9.88
N THR A 116 2.33 9.87 -9.84
CA THR A 116 3.26 10.94 -10.30
C THR A 116 3.72 11.85 -9.16
N GLN A 117 3.09 11.71 -7.99
CA GLN A 117 3.37 12.50 -6.81
C GLN A 117 4.81 12.26 -6.33
N PRO A 118 5.50 13.30 -5.82
CA PRO A 118 6.85 13.17 -5.31
C PRO A 118 6.94 12.48 -3.94
N VAL A 119 5.84 12.37 -3.18
CA VAL A 119 5.80 11.69 -1.88
C VAL A 119 4.75 10.59 -1.90
N TRP A 120 5.14 9.38 -1.51
CA TRP A 120 4.29 8.19 -1.42
C TRP A 120 4.20 7.65 0.01
#